data_AF-A0A960MG55-F1
#
_entry.id   AF-A0A960MG55-F1
#
_cell.length_a   1.000
_cell.length_b   1.000
_cell.length_c   1.000
_cell.angle_alpha   90.00
_cell.angle_beta   90.00
_cell.angle_gamma   90.00
#
_symmetry.space_group_name_H-M   'P 1'
#
loop_
_entity.id
_entity.type
_entity.pdbx_description
1 polymer ?
#
loop_
_entity_poly.entity_id
_entity_poly.type
_entity_poly.pdbx_seq_one_letter_code
_entity_poly.pdbx_strand_id
1 'polypeptide(L)'
;MDWWAIEAHAEDGREQVLRMVADPATWKLPLFREQVAERLMRRYAMAGGPENFETCAKLLSLAPDEDASKRLMTGLQLAFQGTAMPALPESLSKAMDDYAAKFGQNDLVLGIRRGDKEALMKAIAVVSNAGSDPVERIELAKLFGSVGDPSVVKPLLGLLGGDGQSALKRVALQSLANYDDPSIPTTILSRYGSSLPAEHDVRSTADRVLAGRVAWAKAYLVKIDTAEIKARNISPDVVQLLAQHKDPEINAGIARHWPDMAPKT
;
A
#
# COMPACT_ATOMS: atom_id res chain seq x y z
N MET A 1 5.68 9.46 29.14
CA MET A 1 5.29 10.89 29.07
C MET A 1 6.48 11.74 28.57
N ASP A 2 7.51 11.12 27.99
CA ASP A 2 8.84 11.73 27.91
C ASP A 2 9.20 12.28 26.52
N TRP A 3 8.38 11.99 25.51
CA TRP A 3 8.55 12.49 24.14
C TRP A 3 8.43 14.03 24.04
N TRP A 4 7.53 14.64 24.83
CA TRP A 4 7.27 16.09 24.77
C TRP A 4 8.49 16.94 25.12
N ALA A 5 9.32 16.46 26.05
CA ALA A 5 10.57 17.16 26.42
C ALA A 5 11.62 17.08 25.30
N ILE A 6 11.70 15.95 24.61
CA ILE A 6 12.62 15.77 23.47
C ILE A 6 12.12 16.59 22.27
N GLU A 7 10.81 16.58 22.00
CA GLU A 7 10.21 17.30 20.89
C GLU A 7 10.41 18.81 20.99
N ALA A 8 10.21 19.38 22.19
CA ALA A 8 10.35 20.82 22.43
C ALA A 8 11.79 21.32 22.23
N HIS A 9 12.79 20.43 22.38
CA HIS A 9 14.20 20.77 22.27
C HIS A 9 14.92 20.07 21.10
N ALA A 10 14.18 19.45 20.18
CA ALA A 10 14.79 18.70 19.09
C ALA A 10 15.64 19.60 18.19
N GLU A 11 15.12 20.75 17.77
CA GLU A 11 15.84 21.66 16.87
C GLU A 11 16.98 22.41 17.60
N ASP A 12 16.71 22.97 18.78
CA ASP A 12 17.69 23.73 19.59
C ASP A 12 18.78 22.83 20.21
N GLY A 13 18.44 21.57 20.50
CA GLY A 13 19.30 20.56 21.12
C GLY A 13 19.84 19.51 20.14
N ARG A 14 19.88 19.82 18.85
CA ARG A 14 20.25 18.89 17.77
C ARG A 14 21.56 18.12 18.04
N GLU A 15 22.58 18.81 18.52
CA GLU A 15 23.89 18.22 18.81
C GLU A 15 23.80 17.17 19.93
N GLN A 16 23.02 17.45 20.97
CA GLN A 16 22.78 16.54 22.08
C GLN A 16 21.98 15.31 21.62
N VAL A 17 20.96 15.53 20.78
CA VAL A 17 20.17 14.47 20.17
C VAL A 17 21.07 13.56 19.33
N LEU A 18 21.91 14.12 18.45
CA LEU A 18 22.82 13.34 17.60
C LEU A 18 23.86 12.57 18.42
N ARG A 19 24.40 13.17 19.50
CA ARG A 19 25.27 12.45 20.43
C ARG A 19 24.57 11.27 21.10
N MET A 20 23.31 11.46 21.50
CA MET A 20 22.52 10.39 22.09
C MET A 20 22.26 9.27 21.08
N VAL A 21 21.91 9.61 19.83
CA VAL A 21 21.67 8.63 18.75
C VAL A 21 22.96 7.90 18.35
N ALA A 22 24.12 8.55 18.44
CA ALA A 22 25.41 7.94 18.13
C ALA A 22 25.85 6.90 19.19
N ASP A 23 25.29 6.93 20.40
CA ASP A 23 25.55 5.92 21.42
C ASP A 23 24.71 4.64 21.18
N PRO A 24 25.34 3.48 20.92
CA PRO A 24 24.63 2.21 20.75
C PRO A 24 23.78 1.81 21.97
N ALA A 25 24.10 2.29 23.18
CA ALA A 25 23.30 2.01 24.38
C ALA A 25 21.91 2.64 24.30
N THR A 26 21.78 3.81 23.66
CA THR A 26 20.50 4.48 23.43
C THR A 26 19.55 3.61 22.62
N TRP A 27 20.05 2.96 21.58
CA TRP A 27 19.25 2.08 20.72
C TRP A 27 18.81 0.78 21.39
N LYS A 28 19.43 0.41 22.52
CA LYS A 28 18.99 -0.74 23.34
C LYS A 28 17.81 -0.41 24.24
N LEU A 29 17.51 0.88 24.45
CA LEU A 29 16.36 1.30 25.25
C LEU A 29 15.08 1.14 24.42
N PRO A 30 14.11 0.31 24.85
CA PRO A 30 12.86 0.10 24.11
C PRO A 30 12.11 1.42 23.89
N LEU A 31 12.13 2.32 24.87
CA LEU A 31 11.52 3.64 24.76
C LEU A 31 12.08 4.42 23.57
N PHE A 32 13.41 4.48 23.43
CA PHE A 32 14.00 5.24 22.33
C PHE A 32 13.71 4.56 20.99
N ARG A 33 14.01 3.27 20.92
CA ARG A 33 13.91 2.49 19.70
C ARG A 33 12.48 2.45 19.16
N GLU A 34 11.50 2.19 20.03
CA GLU A 34 10.12 1.96 19.60
C GLU A 34 9.26 3.22 19.52
N GLN A 35 9.55 4.23 20.35
CA GLN A 35 8.66 5.39 20.50
C GLN A 35 9.30 6.71 20.07
N VAL A 36 10.63 6.85 20.20
CA VAL A 36 11.31 8.14 19.96
C VAL A 36 11.90 8.21 18.56
N ALA A 37 12.54 7.15 18.05
CA ALA A 37 13.27 7.18 16.78
C ALA A 37 12.40 7.63 15.59
N GLU A 38 11.25 7.00 15.38
CA GLU A 38 10.30 7.35 14.31
C GLU A 38 9.83 8.81 14.44
N ARG A 39 9.41 9.21 15.65
CA ARG A 39 8.87 10.55 15.91
C ARG A 39 9.92 11.64 15.74
N LEU A 40 11.17 11.34 16.13
CA LEU A 40 12.30 12.23 15.97
C LEU A 40 12.60 12.47 14.49
N MET A 41 12.64 11.40 13.69
CA MET A 41 12.80 11.53 12.24
C MET A 41 11.66 12.34 11.63
N ARG A 42 10.42 12.05 12.01
CA ARG A 42 9.23 12.76 11.54
C ARG A 42 9.28 14.24 11.89
N ARG A 43 9.70 14.60 13.11
CA ARG A 43 9.77 16.00 13.58
C ARG A 43 10.76 16.83 12.78
N TYR A 44 11.96 16.30 12.50
CA TYR A 44 12.95 16.99 11.67
C TYR A 44 12.50 17.08 10.21
N ALA A 45 11.92 16.00 9.67
CA ALA A 45 11.42 15.99 8.29
C ALA A 45 10.27 17.00 8.09
N MET A 46 9.35 17.11 9.06
CA MET A 46 8.25 18.08 9.03
C MET A 46 8.71 19.52 9.26
N ALA A 47 9.74 19.73 10.09
CA ALA A 47 10.34 21.05 10.30
C ALA A 47 10.92 21.62 8.99
N GLY A 48 11.48 20.73 8.17
CA GLY A 48 12.06 21.09 6.88
C GLY A 48 13.28 21.99 6.99
N GLY A 49 13.83 22.37 5.83
CA GLY A 49 15.06 23.16 5.75
C GLY A 49 16.34 22.32 5.74
N PRO A 50 17.45 22.89 5.25
CA PRO A 50 18.67 22.14 4.96
C PRO A 50 19.26 21.46 6.20
N GLU A 51 19.28 22.15 7.35
CA GLU A 51 19.86 21.60 8.58
C GLU A 51 19.07 20.43 9.17
N ASN A 52 17.73 20.48 9.07
CA ASN A 52 16.87 19.42 9.57
C ASN A 52 16.93 18.20 8.67
N PHE A 53 17.01 18.37 7.35
CA PHE A 53 17.25 17.28 6.42
C PHE A 53 18.64 16.65 6.56
N GLU A 54 19.67 17.45 6.81
CA GLU A 54 21.01 16.94 7.19
C GLU A 54 20.94 16.09 8.46
N THR A 55 20.11 16.48 9.41
CA THR A 55 19.91 15.70 10.64
C THR A 55 19.18 14.39 10.34
N CYS A 56 18.16 14.38 9.48
CA CYS A 56 17.54 13.15 9.01
C CYS A 56 18.56 12.19 8.37
N ALA A 57 19.46 12.70 7.53
CA ALA A 57 20.50 11.89 6.89
C ALA A 57 21.45 11.28 7.94
N LYS A 58 21.88 12.08 8.92
CA LYS A 58 22.71 11.60 10.04
C LYS A 58 22.01 10.55 10.88
N LEU A 59 20.74 10.74 11.22
CA LEU A 59 19.94 9.76 11.98
C LEU A 59 19.91 8.41 11.26
N LEU A 60 19.64 8.39 9.96
CA LEU A 60 19.68 7.16 9.15
C LEU A 60 21.07 6.51 9.14
N SER A 61 22.13 7.31 9.01
CA SER A 61 23.50 6.78 9.00
C SER A 61 23.96 6.17 10.33
N LEU A 62 23.40 6.64 11.45
CA LEU A 62 23.72 6.20 12.82
C LEU A 62 22.84 5.04 13.30
N ALA A 63 21.87 4.60 12.49
CA ALA A 63 21.03 3.47 12.84
C ALA A 63 21.89 2.18 12.90
N PRO A 64 21.86 1.43 14.02
CA PRO A 64 22.76 0.30 14.23
C PRO A 64 22.39 -0.95 13.44
N ASP A 65 21.13 -1.07 12.99
CA ASP A 65 20.60 -2.25 12.34
C ASP A 65 19.41 -1.91 11.43
N GLU A 66 18.88 -2.93 10.74
CA GLU A 66 17.77 -2.81 9.81
C GLU A 66 16.47 -2.31 10.44
N ASP A 67 16.10 -2.82 11.62
CA ASP A 67 14.86 -2.43 12.31
C ASP A 67 14.92 -0.97 12.77
N ALA A 68 16.06 -0.53 13.30
CA ALA A 68 16.29 0.88 13.64
C ALA A 68 16.18 1.78 12.41
N SER A 69 16.82 1.37 11.30
CA SER A 69 16.78 2.12 10.04
C SER A 69 15.37 2.19 9.45
N LYS A 70 14.62 1.08 9.53
CA LYS A 70 13.23 0.98 9.06
C LYS A 70 12.31 1.92 9.84
N ARG A 71 12.44 1.98 11.17
CA ARG A 71 11.65 2.89 12.02
C ARG A 71 11.89 4.36 11.69
N LEU A 72 13.14 4.73 11.43
CA LEU A 72 13.46 6.08 10.94
C LEU A 72 12.82 6.32 9.57
N MET A 73 12.95 5.38 8.62
CA MET A 73 12.36 5.51 7.30
C MET A 73 10.83 5.69 7.35
N THR A 74 10.13 4.95 8.21
CA THR A 74 8.69 5.13 8.46
C THR A 74 8.38 6.55 8.93
N GLY A 75 9.15 7.09 9.88
CA GLY A 75 8.99 8.46 10.35
C GLY A 75 9.17 9.51 9.25
N LEU A 76 10.16 9.30 8.37
CA LEU A 76 10.40 10.17 7.21
C LEU A 76 9.22 10.13 6.22
N GLN A 77 8.68 8.94 5.93
CA GLN A 77 7.53 8.78 5.04
C GLN A 77 6.25 9.40 5.62
N LEU A 78 6.00 9.21 6.92
CA LEU A 78 4.84 9.79 7.62
C LEU A 78 4.89 11.32 7.66
N ALA A 79 6.07 11.94 7.60
CA ALA A 79 6.21 13.39 7.54
C ALA A 79 5.62 14.00 6.26
N PHE A 80 5.70 13.27 5.15
CA PHE A 80 5.21 13.71 3.84
C PHE A 80 3.90 13.03 3.40
N GLN A 81 3.27 12.26 4.28
CA GLN A 81 2.00 11.62 3.97
C GLN A 81 0.92 12.68 3.73
N GLY A 82 0.40 12.75 2.49
CA GLY A 82 -0.63 13.71 2.10
C GLY A 82 -0.10 15.10 1.72
N THR A 83 1.23 15.30 1.65
CA THR A 83 1.86 16.53 1.16
C THR A 83 2.90 16.21 0.08
N ALA A 84 3.15 17.15 -0.83
CA ALA A 84 4.17 16.95 -1.86
C ALA A 84 5.56 16.98 -1.21
N MET A 85 6.38 15.97 -1.48
CA MET A 85 7.75 15.89 -0.96
C MET A 85 8.59 17.03 -1.55
N PRO A 86 9.27 17.85 -0.73
CA PRO A 86 10.14 18.90 -1.23
C PRO A 86 11.39 18.31 -1.88
N ALA A 87 12.11 19.11 -2.66
CA ALA A 87 13.42 18.72 -3.18
C ALA A 87 14.36 18.38 -2.00
N LEU A 88 14.75 17.11 -1.90
CA LEU A 88 15.61 16.63 -0.82
C LEU A 88 17.06 17.02 -1.09
N PRO A 89 17.83 17.36 -0.05
CA PRO A 89 19.27 17.51 -0.17
C PRO A 89 19.94 16.19 -0.59
N GLU A 90 21.06 16.31 -1.30
CA GLU A 90 21.82 15.18 -1.82
C GLU A 90 22.25 14.19 -0.72
N SER A 91 22.57 14.70 0.48
CA SER A 91 22.95 13.90 1.65
C SER A 91 21.83 12.96 2.12
N LEU A 92 20.59 13.46 2.17
CA LEU A 92 19.43 12.65 2.56
C LEU A 92 19.04 11.68 1.45
N SER A 93 19.07 12.11 0.19
CA SER A 93 18.86 11.20 -0.95
C SER A 93 19.85 10.04 -0.91
N LYS A 94 21.15 10.34 -0.73
CA LYS A 94 22.19 9.33 -0.63
C LYS A 94 22.00 8.40 0.57
N ALA A 95 21.60 8.91 1.72
CA ALA A 95 21.31 8.08 2.89
C ALA A 95 20.11 7.14 2.66
N MET A 96 19.09 7.61 1.93
CA MET A 96 17.97 6.78 1.50
C MET A 96 18.40 5.73 0.48
N ASP A 97 19.26 6.08 -0.47
CA ASP A 97 19.81 5.14 -1.46
C ASP A 97 20.71 4.09 -0.80
N ASP A 98 21.56 4.49 0.15
CA ASP A 98 22.42 3.59 0.93
C ASP A 98 21.59 2.64 1.80
N TYR A 99 20.49 3.14 2.42
CA TYR A 99 19.52 2.29 3.10
C TYR A 99 18.87 1.31 2.13
N ALA A 100 18.42 1.77 0.96
CA ALA A 100 17.81 0.93 -0.06
C ALA A 100 18.79 -0.10 -0.65
N ALA A 101 20.09 0.19 -0.64
CA ALA A 101 21.14 -0.74 -1.08
C ALA A 101 21.54 -1.75 0.01
N LYS A 102 21.58 -1.34 1.28
CA LYS A 102 21.99 -2.19 2.42
C LYS A 102 20.87 -3.06 2.97
N PHE A 103 19.66 -2.52 3.00
CA PHE A 103 18.50 -3.09 3.69
C PHE A 103 17.26 -3.10 2.81
N GLY A 104 17.24 -2.34 1.73
CA GLY A 104 16.12 -2.36 0.79
C GLY A 104 16.01 -3.77 0.23
N GLN A 105 14.90 -4.47 0.46
CA GLN A 105 13.63 -4.29 -0.26
C GLN A 105 13.77 -4.28 -1.80
N ASN A 106 14.93 -3.91 -2.35
CA ASN A 106 15.32 -4.10 -3.73
C ASN A 106 15.78 -5.52 -4.04
N ASP A 107 16.35 -6.30 -3.13
CA ASP A 107 16.78 -7.67 -3.52
C ASP A 107 15.60 -8.57 -3.90
N LEU A 108 14.49 -8.51 -3.15
CA LEU A 108 13.28 -9.23 -3.52
C LEU A 108 12.61 -8.61 -4.75
N VAL A 109 12.49 -7.28 -4.83
CA VAL A 109 11.86 -6.60 -5.97
C VAL A 109 12.66 -6.80 -7.26
N LEU A 110 13.98 -6.65 -7.21
CA LEU A 110 14.90 -6.90 -8.33
C LEU A 110 14.98 -8.39 -8.66
N GLY A 111 15.01 -9.27 -7.66
CA GLY A 111 14.94 -10.71 -7.85
C GLY A 111 13.67 -11.11 -8.61
N ILE A 112 12.51 -10.64 -8.17
CA ILE A 112 11.22 -10.86 -8.83
C ILE A 112 11.23 -10.29 -10.25
N ARG A 113 11.73 -9.07 -10.46
CA ARG A 113 11.87 -8.47 -11.81
C ARG A 113 12.82 -9.26 -12.71
N ARG A 114 13.81 -9.93 -12.14
CA ARG A 114 14.75 -10.82 -12.85
C ARG A 114 14.21 -12.25 -13.01
N GLY A 115 13.01 -12.54 -12.50
CA GLY A 115 12.37 -13.86 -12.59
C GLY A 115 12.85 -14.89 -11.55
N ASP A 116 13.47 -14.44 -10.46
CA ASP A 116 13.89 -15.30 -9.36
C ASP A 116 12.67 -15.83 -8.59
N LYS A 117 12.44 -17.14 -8.68
CA LYS A 117 11.33 -17.84 -8.02
C LYS A 117 11.49 -17.90 -6.51
N GLU A 118 12.71 -17.94 -5.98
CA GLU A 118 12.95 -17.96 -4.55
C GLU A 118 12.60 -16.59 -3.94
N ALA A 119 12.99 -15.50 -4.62
CA ALA A 119 12.58 -14.15 -4.26
C ALA A 119 11.06 -13.99 -4.28
N LEU A 120 10.38 -14.54 -5.30
CA LEU A 120 8.93 -14.52 -5.37
C LEU A 120 8.27 -15.25 -4.19
N MET A 121 8.75 -16.45 -3.84
CA MET A 121 8.22 -17.18 -2.69
C MET A 121 8.43 -16.45 -1.36
N LYS A 122 9.60 -15.83 -1.16
CA LYS A 122 9.87 -14.99 0.02
C LYS A 122 8.90 -13.80 0.08
N ALA A 123 8.68 -13.11 -1.04
CA ALA A 123 7.73 -12.02 -1.09
C ALA A 123 6.28 -12.47 -0.81
N ILE A 124 5.86 -13.64 -1.32
CA ILE A 124 4.55 -14.21 -1.02
C ILE A 124 4.37 -14.44 0.49
N ALA A 125 5.42 -14.94 1.16
CA ALA A 125 5.40 -15.15 2.60
C ALA A 125 5.25 -13.82 3.37
N VAL A 126 5.99 -12.78 2.97
CA VAL A 126 5.88 -11.43 3.58
C VAL A 126 4.48 -10.86 3.40
N VAL A 127 3.94 -10.88 2.18
CA VAL A 127 2.60 -10.34 1.88
C VAL A 127 1.51 -11.06 2.68
N SER A 128 1.63 -12.38 2.82
CA SER A 128 0.65 -13.23 3.52
C SER A 128 0.71 -13.11 5.05
N ASN A 129 1.85 -12.67 5.61
CA ASN A 129 2.03 -12.53 7.05
C ASN A 129 1.42 -11.23 7.58
N ALA A 130 0.39 -11.34 8.44
CA ALA A 130 -0.24 -10.18 9.06
C ALA A 130 0.68 -9.38 9.99
N GLY A 131 1.74 -10.01 10.52
CA GLY A 131 2.74 -9.37 11.38
C GLY A 131 3.89 -8.70 10.62
N SER A 132 3.98 -8.87 9.30
CA SER A 132 4.96 -8.16 8.47
C SER A 132 4.59 -6.68 8.33
N ASP A 133 5.58 -5.86 8.02
CA ASP A 133 5.42 -4.42 7.90
C ASP A 133 4.36 -4.05 6.85
N PRO A 134 3.34 -3.23 7.22
CA PRO A 134 2.28 -2.87 6.30
C PRO A 134 2.74 -2.20 5.00
N VAL A 135 3.80 -1.38 5.06
CA VAL A 135 4.33 -0.68 3.88
C VAL A 135 4.94 -1.69 2.91
N GLU A 136 5.83 -2.54 3.41
CA GLU A 136 6.45 -3.62 2.64
C GLU A 136 5.41 -4.56 2.01
N ARG A 137 4.35 -4.92 2.74
CA ARG A 137 3.26 -5.75 2.21
C ARG A 137 2.52 -5.07 1.06
N ILE A 138 2.27 -3.77 1.15
CA ILE A 138 1.62 -3.00 0.09
C ILE A 138 2.52 -2.92 -1.15
N GLU A 139 3.81 -2.66 -0.98
CA GLU A 139 4.76 -2.57 -2.10
C GLU A 139 4.90 -3.90 -2.84
N LEU A 140 5.08 -5.00 -2.12
CA LEU A 140 5.17 -6.34 -2.72
C LEU A 140 3.85 -6.77 -3.35
N ALA A 141 2.70 -6.49 -2.71
CA ALA A 141 1.39 -6.78 -3.29
C ALA A 141 1.16 -5.98 -4.59
N LYS A 142 1.66 -4.74 -4.68
CA LYS A 142 1.62 -3.94 -5.91
C LYS A 142 2.52 -4.55 -6.99
N LEU A 143 3.73 -4.97 -6.62
CA LEU A 143 4.66 -5.63 -7.54
C LEU A 143 4.03 -6.87 -8.16
N PHE A 144 3.30 -7.67 -7.38
CA PHE A 144 2.59 -8.85 -7.87
C PHE A 144 1.66 -8.55 -9.04
N GLY A 145 1.10 -7.35 -9.18
CA GLY A 145 0.31 -7.00 -10.36
C GLY A 145 1.09 -7.03 -11.68
N SER A 146 2.42 -6.90 -11.62
CA SER A 146 3.31 -6.84 -12.79
C SER A 146 4.13 -8.11 -13.05
N VAL A 147 4.09 -9.09 -12.15
CA VAL A 147 4.91 -10.32 -12.25
C VAL A 147 4.36 -11.29 -13.30
N GLY A 148 3.03 -11.39 -13.42
CA GLY A 148 2.37 -12.33 -14.33
C GLY A 148 2.44 -13.80 -13.89
N ASP A 149 2.94 -14.10 -12.69
CA ASP A 149 3.01 -15.46 -12.15
C ASP A 149 1.72 -15.81 -11.36
N PRO A 150 0.94 -16.83 -11.77
CA PRO A 150 -0.32 -17.17 -11.11
C PRO A 150 -0.21 -17.56 -9.62
N SER A 151 0.99 -17.93 -9.13
CA SER A 151 1.19 -18.31 -7.72
C SER A 151 0.86 -17.19 -6.73
N VAL A 152 0.86 -15.93 -7.16
CA VAL A 152 0.52 -14.78 -6.32
C VAL A 152 -0.98 -14.54 -6.18
N VAL A 153 -1.81 -15.16 -7.04
CA VAL A 153 -3.27 -14.94 -7.05
C VAL A 153 -3.90 -15.34 -5.72
N LYS A 154 -3.64 -16.56 -5.24
CA LYS A 154 -4.19 -17.05 -3.98
C LYS A 154 -3.77 -16.21 -2.77
N PRO A 155 -2.48 -15.83 -2.60
CA PRO A 155 -2.06 -14.85 -1.60
C PRO A 155 -2.83 -13.52 -1.66
N LEU A 156 -2.94 -12.92 -2.86
CA LEU A 156 -3.66 -11.65 -3.06
C LEU A 156 -5.15 -11.77 -2.70
N LEU A 157 -5.81 -12.87 -3.07
CA LEU A 157 -7.21 -13.14 -2.69
C LEU A 157 -7.37 -13.30 -1.17
N GLY A 158 -6.36 -13.84 -0.49
CA GLY A 158 -6.31 -13.93 0.96
C GLY A 158 -6.36 -12.56 1.64
N LEU A 159 -5.73 -11.54 1.04
CA LEU A 159 -5.71 -10.16 1.57
C LEU A 159 -7.09 -9.48 1.59
N LEU A 160 -8.03 -9.96 0.78
CA LEU A 160 -9.38 -9.42 0.73
C LEU A 160 -10.22 -9.81 1.95
N GLY A 161 -9.77 -10.80 2.74
CA GLY A 161 -10.46 -11.28 3.94
C GLY A 161 -10.11 -10.53 5.23
N GLY A 162 -10.96 -10.73 6.24
CA GLY A 162 -10.76 -10.23 7.62
C GLY A 162 -10.71 -8.69 7.72
N ASP A 163 -10.19 -8.22 8.86
CA ASP A 163 -10.06 -6.78 9.19
C ASP A 163 -8.74 -6.17 8.68
N GLY A 164 -8.20 -6.71 7.58
CA GLY A 164 -7.01 -6.17 6.94
C GLY A 164 -7.17 -4.72 6.48
N GLN A 165 -6.04 -4.00 6.42
CA GLN A 165 -6.00 -2.58 6.05
C GLN A 165 -6.63 -2.31 4.68
N SER A 166 -7.48 -1.28 4.60
CA SER A 166 -8.17 -0.89 3.37
C SER A 166 -7.20 -0.56 2.22
N ALA A 167 -6.05 0.04 2.51
CA ALA A 167 -5.02 0.30 1.52
C ALA A 167 -4.49 -0.99 0.87
N LEU A 168 -4.21 -2.01 1.69
CA LEU A 168 -3.73 -3.31 1.22
C LEU A 168 -4.80 -4.05 0.40
N LYS A 169 -6.07 -3.98 0.81
CA LYS A 169 -7.19 -4.55 0.04
C LYS A 169 -7.32 -3.90 -1.34
N ARG A 170 -7.20 -2.57 -1.43
CA ARG A 170 -7.22 -1.86 -2.72
C ARG A 170 -6.09 -2.29 -3.64
N VAL A 171 -4.85 -2.33 -3.12
CA VAL A 171 -3.70 -2.77 -3.90
C VAL A 171 -3.88 -4.22 -4.36
N ALA A 172 -4.39 -5.10 -3.49
CA ALA A 172 -4.67 -6.47 -3.87
C ALA A 172 -5.69 -6.56 -5.02
N LEU A 173 -6.80 -5.82 -4.94
CA LEU A 173 -7.80 -5.75 -6.01
C LEU A 173 -7.20 -5.25 -7.33
N GLN A 174 -6.42 -4.18 -7.29
CA GLN A 174 -5.76 -3.62 -8.48
C GLN A 174 -4.77 -4.61 -9.10
N SER A 175 -3.98 -5.30 -8.27
CA SER A 175 -3.03 -6.30 -8.74
C SER A 175 -3.73 -7.51 -9.35
N LEU A 176 -4.82 -7.99 -8.74
CA LEU A 176 -5.64 -9.11 -9.24
C LEU A 176 -6.25 -8.82 -10.62
N ALA A 177 -6.49 -7.55 -10.97
CA ALA A 177 -7.03 -7.17 -12.27
C ALA A 177 -6.13 -7.59 -13.46
N ASN A 178 -4.83 -7.82 -13.21
CA ASN A 178 -3.87 -8.26 -14.23
C ASN A 178 -3.85 -9.77 -14.46
N TYR A 179 -4.64 -10.55 -13.71
CA TYR A 179 -4.67 -12.01 -13.78
C TYR A 179 -5.97 -12.52 -14.36
N ASP A 180 -5.92 -13.61 -15.13
CA ASP A 180 -7.10 -14.28 -15.70
C ASP A 180 -7.43 -15.57 -14.96
N ASP A 181 -7.78 -15.43 -13.69
CA ASP A 181 -8.16 -16.56 -12.84
C ASP A 181 -9.66 -16.48 -12.47
N PRO A 182 -10.47 -17.51 -12.76
CA PRO A 182 -11.91 -17.53 -12.46
C PRO A 182 -12.26 -17.41 -10.96
N SER A 183 -11.32 -17.72 -10.06
CA SER A 183 -11.52 -17.55 -8.61
C SER A 183 -11.56 -16.08 -8.19
N ILE A 184 -11.03 -15.16 -9.00
CA ILE A 184 -10.96 -13.72 -8.72
C ILE A 184 -12.36 -13.11 -8.61
N PRO A 185 -13.20 -13.09 -9.67
CA PRO A 185 -14.55 -12.52 -9.57
C PRO A 185 -15.38 -13.24 -8.51
N THR A 186 -15.25 -14.56 -8.42
CA THR A 186 -15.96 -15.39 -7.43
C THR A 186 -15.65 -14.96 -5.99
N THR A 187 -14.37 -14.72 -5.69
CA THR A 187 -13.93 -14.31 -4.34
C THR A 187 -14.31 -12.85 -4.04
N ILE A 188 -14.15 -11.94 -5.00
CA ILE A 188 -14.52 -10.53 -4.82
C ILE A 188 -16.02 -10.43 -4.52
N LEU A 189 -16.86 -11.10 -5.31
CA LEU A 189 -18.32 -11.08 -5.15
C LEU A 189 -18.77 -11.71 -3.82
N SER A 190 -18.15 -12.81 -3.40
CA SER A 190 -18.49 -13.44 -2.09
C SER A 190 -18.10 -12.58 -0.88
N ARG A 191 -17.11 -11.69 -1.04
CA ARG A 191 -16.63 -10.79 0.02
C ARG A 191 -17.25 -9.40 -0.02
N TYR A 192 -18.01 -9.08 -1.06
CA TYR A 192 -18.52 -7.74 -1.36
C TYR A 192 -19.30 -7.10 -0.21
N GLY A 193 -20.19 -7.88 0.42
CA GLY A 193 -21.03 -7.45 1.54
C GLY A 193 -20.41 -7.66 2.93
N SER A 194 -19.21 -8.23 3.02
CA SER A 194 -18.59 -8.61 4.30
C SER A 194 -17.27 -7.88 4.54
N SER A 195 -16.22 -8.28 3.82
CA SER A 195 -14.83 -7.86 4.09
C SER A 195 -14.34 -6.77 3.15
N LEU A 196 -15.17 -6.33 2.19
CA LEU A 196 -14.90 -5.18 1.32
C LEU A 196 -15.70 -3.95 1.79
N PRO A 197 -15.09 -3.06 2.61
CA PRO A 197 -15.76 -1.85 3.10
C PRO A 197 -16.14 -0.90 1.96
N ALA A 198 -17.18 -0.10 2.18
CA ALA A 198 -17.54 0.98 1.27
C ALA A 198 -16.55 2.16 1.37
N GLU A 199 -15.96 2.30 2.55
CA GLU A 199 -15.01 3.33 2.93
C GLU A 199 -13.66 3.12 2.24
N HIS A 200 -12.88 4.21 2.17
CA HIS A 200 -11.50 4.20 1.68
C HIS A 200 -11.33 3.57 0.29
N ASP A 201 -12.35 3.70 -0.57
CA ASP A 201 -12.37 3.25 -1.96
C ASP A 201 -12.16 1.74 -2.20
N VAL A 202 -12.38 0.88 -1.19
CA VAL A 202 -12.18 -0.57 -1.38
C VAL A 202 -13.24 -1.14 -2.33
N ARG A 203 -14.53 -0.90 -2.05
CA ARG A 203 -15.63 -1.38 -2.90
C ARG A 203 -15.63 -0.74 -4.28
N SER A 204 -15.37 0.57 -4.37
CA SER A 204 -15.26 1.26 -5.67
C SER A 204 -14.10 0.73 -6.53
N THR A 205 -13.00 0.29 -5.89
CA THR A 205 -11.92 -0.43 -6.60
C THR A 205 -12.39 -1.80 -7.07
N ALA A 206 -13.09 -2.57 -6.22
CA ALA A 206 -13.63 -3.88 -6.58
C ALA A 206 -14.61 -3.80 -7.76
N ASP A 207 -15.48 -2.77 -7.78
CA ASP A 207 -16.44 -2.53 -8.85
C ASP A 207 -15.74 -2.33 -10.21
N ARG A 208 -14.68 -1.52 -10.24
CA ARG A 208 -13.89 -1.29 -11.46
C ARG A 208 -13.18 -2.55 -11.94
N VAL A 209 -12.66 -3.35 -11.01
CA VAL A 209 -12.04 -4.64 -11.34
C VAL A 209 -13.07 -5.58 -11.95
N LEU A 210 -14.23 -5.76 -11.30
CA LEU A 210 -15.31 -6.63 -11.78
C LEU A 210 -15.89 -6.16 -13.14
N ALA A 211 -15.99 -4.85 -13.35
CA ALA A 211 -16.44 -4.29 -14.62
C ALA A 211 -15.37 -4.33 -15.73
N GLY A 212 -14.11 -4.63 -15.42
CA GLY A 212 -13.00 -4.57 -16.38
C GLY A 212 -12.99 -5.66 -17.45
N ARG A 213 -13.71 -6.77 -17.27
CA ARG A 213 -13.73 -7.89 -18.22
C ARG A 213 -15.14 -8.41 -18.44
N VAL A 214 -15.44 -8.83 -19.67
CA VAL A 214 -16.78 -9.31 -20.06
C VAL A 214 -17.31 -10.41 -19.13
N ALA A 215 -16.53 -11.47 -18.88
CA ALA A 215 -16.96 -12.58 -18.03
C ALA A 215 -17.22 -12.14 -16.58
N TRP A 216 -16.40 -11.24 -16.04
CA TRP A 216 -16.53 -10.74 -14.67
C TRP A 216 -17.70 -9.78 -14.54
N ALA A 217 -17.90 -8.91 -15.54
CA ALA A 217 -19.01 -7.99 -15.64
C ALA A 217 -20.36 -8.74 -15.67
N LYS A 218 -20.45 -9.84 -16.41
CA LYS A 218 -21.64 -10.71 -16.42
C LYS A 218 -21.92 -11.30 -15.04
N ALA A 219 -20.90 -11.86 -14.36
CA ALA A 219 -21.05 -12.39 -13.01
C ALA A 219 -21.45 -11.30 -11.99
N TYR A 220 -20.92 -10.09 -12.16
CA TYR A 220 -21.26 -8.94 -11.33
C TYR A 220 -22.70 -8.47 -11.54
N LEU A 221 -23.18 -8.39 -12.79
CA LEU A 221 -24.56 -8.05 -13.12
C LEU A 221 -25.55 -9.07 -12.56
N VAL A 222 -25.21 -10.36 -12.52
CA VAL A 222 -26.05 -11.38 -11.86
C VAL A 222 -26.26 -11.04 -10.38
N LYS A 223 -25.23 -10.56 -9.68
CA LYS A 223 -25.34 -10.15 -8.26
C LYS A 223 -26.13 -8.86 -8.07
N ILE A 224 -26.22 -8.02 -9.10
CA ILE A 224 -27.08 -6.83 -9.11
C ILE A 224 -28.53 -7.23 -9.40
N ASP A 225 -28.76 -8.16 -10.32
CA ASP A 225 -30.08 -8.73 -10.63
C ASP A 225 -30.72 -9.39 -9.41
N THR A 226 -29.94 -10.09 -8.58
CA THR A 226 -30.42 -10.70 -7.33
C THR A 226 -30.53 -9.73 -6.15
N ALA A 227 -30.24 -8.43 -6.37
CA ALA A 227 -30.21 -7.39 -5.35
C ALA A 227 -29.23 -7.62 -4.18
N GLU A 228 -28.31 -8.58 -4.31
CA GLU A 228 -27.18 -8.75 -3.37
C GLU A 228 -26.24 -7.53 -3.43
N ILE A 229 -26.13 -6.92 -4.61
CA ILE A 229 -25.45 -5.65 -4.84
C ILE A 229 -26.47 -4.62 -5.31
N LYS A 230 -26.59 -3.52 -4.58
CA LYS A 230 -27.58 -2.48 -4.89
C LYS A 230 -27.09 -1.61 -6.06
N ALA A 231 -27.79 -1.61 -7.18
CA ALA A 231 -27.46 -0.81 -8.37
C ALA A 231 -27.21 0.68 -8.08
N ARG A 232 -27.97 1.27 -7.15
CA ARG A 232 -27.80 2.68 -6.73
C ARG A 232 -26.46 3.00 -6.06
N ASN A 233 -25.73 1.99 -5.58
CA ASN A 233 -24.43 2.17 -4.94
C ASN A 233 -23.29 2.15 -5.97
N ILE A 234 -23.59 1.85 -7.24
CA ILE A 234 -22.59 1.74 -8.29
C ILE A 234 -22.44 3.09 -8.94
N SER A 235 -21.19 3.55 -9.03
CA SER A 235 -20.86 4.85 -9.59
C SER A 235 -21.05 4.88 -11.12
N PRO A 236 -21.47 6.01 -11.71
CA PRO A 236 -21.66 6.14 -13.15
C PRO A 236 -20.43 5.76 -14.00
N ASP A 237 -19.21 5.99 -13.51
CA ASP A 237 -17.97 5.63 -14.23
C ASP A 237 -17.83 4.11 -14.40
N VAL A 238 -18.29 3.31 -13.42
CA VAL A 238 -18.31 1.84 -13.51
C VAL A 238 -19.35 1.38 -14.54
N VAL A 239 -20.53 2.01 -14.56
CA VAL A 239 -21.57 1.70 -15.56
C VAL A 239 -21.08 2.03 -16.96
N GLN A 240 -20.37 3.14 -17.12
CA GLN A 240 -19.73 3.49 -18.40
C GLN A 240 -18.66 2.45 -18.79
N LEU A 241 -17.85 1.97 -17.84
CA LEU A 241 -16.87 0.90 -18.08
C LEU A 241 -17.55 -0.41 -18.54
N LEU A 242 -18.69 -0.77 -17.94
CA LEU A 242 -19.49 -1.92 -18.39
C LEU A 242 -19.96 -1.73 -19.85
N ALA A 243 -20.44 -0.53 -20.19
CA ALA A 243 -20.92 -0.22 -21.55
C ALA A 243 -19.80 -0.29 -22.62
N GLN A 244 -18.53 -0.06 -22.23
CA GLN A 244 -17.40 -0.11 -23.17
C GLN A 244 -17.18 -1.49 -23.79
N HIS A 245 -17.63 -2.57 -23.13
CA HIS A 245 -17.55 -3.92 -23.68
C HIS A 245 -18.41 -4.12 -24.93
N LYS A 246 -19.45 -3.31 -25.11
CA LYS A 246 -20.45 -3.45 -26.20
C LYS A 246 -21.07 -4.85 -26.28
N ASP A 247 -21.07 -5.60 -25.18
CA ASP A 247 -21.65 -6.93 -25.09
C ASP A 247 -23.18 -6.82 -24.92
N PRO A 248 -23.98 -7.58 -25.70
CA PRO A 248 -25.45 -7.48 -25.64
C PRO A 248 -26.07 -7.80 -24.27
N GLU A 249 -25.52 -8.79 -23.55
CA GLU A 249 -26.05 -9.17 -22.23
C GLU A 249 -25.73 -8.10 -21.19
N ILE A 250 -24.51 -7.54 -21.24
CA ILE A 250 -24.11 -6.43 -20.37
C ILE A 250 -24.99 -5.21 -20.63
N ASN A 251 -25.22 -4.85 -21.90
CA ASN A 251 -26.07 -3.71 -22.26
C ASN A 251 -27.52 -3.91 -21.82
N ALA A 252 -28.06 -5.12 -21.91
CA ALA A 252 -29.39 -5.44 -21.38
C ALA A 252 -29.46 -5.29 -19.85
N GLY A 253 -28.41 -5.72 -19.14
CA GLY A 253 -28.27 -5.49 -17.69
C GLY A 253 -28.21 -4.00 -17.35
N ILE A 254 -27.46 -3.21 -18.13
CA ILE A 254 -27.40 -1.75 -17.96
C ILE A 254 -28.77 -1.11 -18.16
N ALA A 255 -29.48 -1.45 -19.24
CA ALA A 255 -30.80 -0.90 -19.51
C ALA A 255 -31.84 -1.22 -18.40
N ARG A 256 -31.70 -2.37 -17.74
CA ARG A 256 -32.57 -2.78 -16.63
C ARG A 256 -32.33 -1.96 -15.36
N HIS A 257 -31.08 -1.70 -15.00
CA HIS A 257 -30.71 -1.09 -13.71
C HIS A 257 -30.37 0.40 -13.79
N TRP A 258 -29.94 0.89 -14.94
CA TRP A 258 -29.55 2.27 -15.22
C TRP A 258 -30.05 2.72 -16.60
N PRO A 259 -31.38 2.87 -16.80
CA PRO A 259 -31.97 3.17 -18.10
C PRO A 259 -31.45 4.47 -18.72
N ASP A 260 -31.13 5.49 -17.91
CA ASP A 260 -30.61 6.78 -18.38
C ASP A 260 -29.18 6.70 -18.94
N MET A 261 -28.45 5.63 -18.62
CA MET A 261 -27.07 5.38 -19.06
C MET A 261 -26.96 4.27 -20.11
N ALA A 262 -28.09 3.70 -20.54
CA ALA A 262 -28.09 2.67 -21.56
C ALA A 262 -27.52 3.23 -22.89
N PRO A 263 -26.65 2.48 -23.59
CA PRO A 263 -26.17 2.89 -24.89
C PRO A 263 -27.37 3.05 -25.83
N LYS A 264 -27.49 4.24 -26.44
CA LYS A 264 -28.53 4.51 -27.44
C LYS A 264 -28.21 3.68 -28.67
N THR A 265 -29.19 2.87 -29.08
CA THR A 265 -29.16 2.05 -30.29
C THR A 265 -28.95 2.87 -31.56
#